data_AF-V5I5R5-F1
#
_entry.id   AF-V5I5R5-F1
#
_cell.length_a   1.000
_cell.length_b   1.000
_cell.length_c   1.000
_cell.angle_alpha   90.00
_cell.angle_beta   90.00
_cell.angle_gamma   90.00
#
_symmetry.space_group_name_H-M   'P 1'
#
loop_
_entity.id
_entity.type
_entity.pdbx_description
1 polymer ?
#
loop_
_entity_poly.entity_id
_entity_poly.type
_entity_poly.pdbx_seq_one_letter_code
_entity_poly.pdbx_strand_id
1 'polypeptide(L)'
;MFPPKITGGSSASPTINPYTVFFHNMQTANDVMRTKAIFRFDDPSTLKALQNCKNIDLRIEQYGDLTSTVSTRPLHSFSLDTSNSKEMQFDLPEKLDLDISDSGILGRQVTLISRNAMLGTGVVGYN
;
A
#
# COMPACT_ATOMS: atom_id res chain seq x y z
N MET A 1 28.89 -25.36 27.55
CA MET A 1 28.82 -24.05 26.85
C MET A 1 27.48 -24.03 26.13
N PHE A 2 26.50 -23.26 26.64
CA PHE A 2 25.18 -23.14 26.03
C PHE A 2 25.18 -21.95 25.05
N PRO A 3 24.49 -22.00 23.90
CA PRO A 3 24.37 -20.84 23.03
C PRO A 3 23.48 -19.77 23.70
N PRO A 4 23.74 -18.47 23.45
CA PRO A 4 22.91 -17.39 23.97
C PRO A 4 21.53 -17.43 23.30
N LYS A 5 20.49 -17.31 24.13
CA LYS A 5 19.10 -17.14 23.69
C LYS A 5 18.99 -15.78 22.99
N ILE A 6 18.86 -15.80 21.66
CA ILE A 6 18.57 -14.60 20.87
C ILE A 6 17.13 -14.22 21.17
N THR A 7 16.92 -13.26 22.05
CA THR A 7 15.61 -12.62 22.26
C THR A 7 15.37 -11.74 21.03
N GLY A 8 14.84 -12.34 19.97
CA GLY A 8 14.30 -11.60 18.83
C GLY A 8 13.10 -10.80 19.32
N GLY A 9 13.29 -9.48 19.47
CA GLY A 9 12.18 -8.57 19.67
C GLY A 9 11.29 -8.60 18.43
N SER A 10 10.24 -9.41 18.47
CA SER A 10 9.15 -9.33 17.51
C SER A 10 8.51 -7.96 17.69
N SER A 11 8.91 -7.00 16.85
CA SER A 11 8.11 -5.81 16.61
C SER A 11 6.77 -6.34 16.10
N ALA A 12 5.78 -6.38 16.99
CA ALA A 12 4.44 -6.82 16.63
C ALA A 12 3.96 -5.82 15.58
N SER A 13 3.94 -6.26 14.32
CA SER A 13 3.24 -5.55 13.26
C SER A 13 1.81 -5.34 13.77
N PRO A 14 1.28 -4.11 13.75
CA PRO A 14 -0.09 -3.87 14.21
C PRO A 14 -1.00 -4.86 13.48
N THR A 15 -1.72 -5.69 14.23
CA THR A 15 -2.70 -6.62 13.66
C THR A 15 -3.86 -5.79 13.13
N ILE A 16 -3.78 -5.48 11.85
CA ILE A 16 -4.79 -4.77 11.09
C ILE A 16 -5.63 -5.82 10.35
N ASN A 17 -6.96 -5.73 10.45
CA ASN A 17 -7.82 -6.66 9.71
C ASN A 17 -7.67 -6.45 8.20
N PRO A 18 -7.85 -7.50 7.39
CA PRO A 18 -7.71 -7.41 5.94
C PRO A 18 -8.52 -6.25 5.35
N TYR A 19 -7.95 -5.64 4.31
CA TYR A 19 -8.56 -4.55 3.56
C TYR A 19 -8.13 -4.65 2.10
N THR A 20 -8.87 -3.99 1.23
CA THR A 20 -8.60 -3.99 -0.22
C THR A 20 -8.28 -2.58 -0.68
N VAL A 21 -7.33 -2.46 -1.61
CA VAL A 21 -7.00 -1.18 -2.25
C VAL A 21 -7.38 -1.27 -3.72
N PHE A 22 -8.22 -0.35 -4.18
CA PHE A 22 -8.63 -0.24 -5.58
C PHE A 22 -7.96 0.95 -6.24
N PHE A 23 -7.63 0.80 -7.52
CA PHE A 23 -7.04 1.85 -8.35
C PHE A 23 -7.99 2.20 -9.48
N HIS A 24 -8.39 3.46 -9.59
CA HIS A 24 -9.31 3.92 -10.62
C HIS A 24 -8.77 5.16 -11.32
N ASN A 25 -8.75 5.14 -12.65
CA ASN A 25 -8.44 6.34 -13.43
C ASN A 25 -9.65 7.27 -13.45
N MET A 26 -9.42 8.53 -13.10
CA MET A 26 -10.43 9.58 -13.06
C MET A 26 -9.97 10.81 -13.82
N GLN A 27 -10.91 11.40 -14.56
CA GLN A 27 -10.73 12.68 -15.23
C GLN A 27 -11.04 13.81 -14.26
N THR A 28 -10.11 14.74 -14.08
CA THR A 28 -10.31 15.93 -13.25
C THR A 28 -10.93 17.08 -14.06
N ALA A 29 -11.43 18.12 -13.40
CA ALA A 29 -12.08 19.27 -14.03
C ALA A 29 -11.19 20.01 -15.06
N ASN A 30 -9.86 19.85 -14.97
CA ASN A 30 -8.89 20.43 -15.89
C ASN A 30 -8.47 19.47 -17.00
N ASP A 31 -9.23 18.41 -17.26
CA ASP A 31 -8.94 17.35 -18.24
C ASP A 31 -7.65 16.55 -17.98
N VAL A 32 -7.09 16.69 -16.76
CA VAL A 32 -5.93 15.89 -16.33
C VAL A 32 -6.44 14.56 -15.79
N MET A 33 -6.00 13.46 -16.40
CA MET A 33 -6.26 12.11 -15.90
C MET A 33 -5.33 11.80 -14.71
N ARG A 34 -5.90 11.31 -13.61
CA ARG A 34 -5.17 10.85 -12.43
C ARG A 34 -5.70 9.51 -11.95
N THR A 35 -4.90 8.78 -11.18
CA THR A 35 -5.37 7.56 -10.53
C THR A 35 -5.77 7.85 -9.09
N LYS A 36 -6.91 7.34 -8.67
CA LYS A 36 -7.38 7.37 -7.29
C LYS A 36 -7.13 6.01 -6.65
N ALA A 37 -6.48 6.00 -5.50
CA ALA A 37 -6.37 4.84 -4.62
C ALA A 37 -7.49 4.89 -3.58
N ILE A 38 -8.32 3.84 -3.53
CA ILE A 38 -9.50 3.75 -2.66
C ILE A 38 -9.34 2.54 -1.76
N PHE A 39 -9.28 2.77 -0.46
CA PHE A 39 -9.17 1.70 0.52
C PHE A 39 -10.58 1.29 0.97
N ARG A 40 -10.87 -0.02 0.92
CA ARG A 40 -12.13 -0.60 1.42
C ARG A 40 -11.84 -1.51 2.59
N PHE A 41 -12.67 -1.36 3.62
CA PHE A 41 -12.55 -2.04 4.90
C PHE A 41 -13.87 -2.72 5.22
N ASP A 42 -13.80 -3.97 5.65
CA ASP A 42 -14.96 -4.66 6.23
C ASP A 42 -15.08 -4.35 7.73
N ASP A 43 -13.96 -4.04 8.39
CA ASP A 43 -13.90 -3.67 9.81
C ASP A 43 -13.61 -2.17 9.99
N PRO A 44 -14.51 -1.40 10.65
CA PRO A 44 -14.27 -0.01 11.04
C PRO A 44 -13.03 0.20 11.93
N SER A 45 -12.55 -0.82 12.65
CA SER A 45 -11.34 -0.73 13.47
C SER A 45 -10.07 -0.55 12.62
N THR A 46 -10.02 -1.18 11.44
CA THR A 46 -8.92 -1.02 10.47
C THR A 46 -8.80 0.41 9.97
N LEU A 47 -9.92 1.04 9.61
CA LEU A 47 -9.95 2.44 9.18
C LEU A 47 -9.32 3.35 10.25
N LYS A 48 -9.75 3.19 11.51
CA LYS A 48 -9.20 3.99 12.63
C LYS A 48 -7.71 3.73 12.85
N ALA A 49 -7.28 2.47 12.75
CA ALA A 49 -5.87 2.11 12.90
C ALA A 49 -5.01 2.80 11.83
N LEU A 50 -5.44 2.77 10.57
CA LEU A 50 -4.74 3.39 9.46
C LEU A 50 -4.78 4.93 9.51
N GLN A 51 -5.89 5.53 9.96
CA GLN A 51 -5.96 6.98 10.17
C GLN A 51 -4.92 7.45 11.23
N ASN A 52 -4.69 6.64 12.27
CA ASN A 52 -3.69 6.92 13.30
C ASN A 52 -2.24 6.83 12.81
N CYS A 53 -1.98 6.19 11.66
CA CYS A 53 -0.63 6.08 11.09
C CYS A 53 -0.06 7.44 10.63
N LYS A 54 -0.90 8.49 10.50
CA LYS A 54 -0.63 9.86 10.01
C LYS A 54 -0.13 9.93 8.57
N ASN A 55 0.80 9.05 8.20
CA ASN A 55 1.35 8.92 6.87
C ASN A 55 1.56 7.45 6.54
N ILE A 56 1.15 7.08 5.32
CA ILE A 56 1.30 5.74 4.79
C ILE A 56 2.04 5.84 3.46
N ASP A 57 3.13 5.12 3.34
CA ASP A 57 3.83 4.93 2.07
C ASP A 57 3.18 3.75 1.33
N LEU A 58 2.53 4.06 0.22
CA LEU A 58 2.01 3.11 -0.75
C LEU A 58 3.09 2.85 -1.80
N ARG A 59 3.54 1.60 -1.88
CA ARG A 59 4.56 1.16 -2.83
C ARG A 59 3.98 0.11 -3.76
N ILE A 60 4.27 0.24 -5.05
CA ILE A 60 3.99 -0.77 -6.05
C ILE A 60 5.35 -1.25 -6.56
N GLU A 61 5.67 -2.50 -6.29
CA GLU A 61 6.97 -3.09 -6.61
C GLU A 61 7.05 -3.48 -8.09
N GLN A 62 8.26 -3.71 -8.59
CA GLN A 62 8.45 -4.11 -9.98
C GLN A 62 7.88 -5.50 -10.29
N TYR A 63 7.78 -6.38 -9.29
CA TYR A 63 7.36 -7.76 -9.49
C TYR A 63 6.26 -8.15 -8.50
N GLY A 64 5.48 -9.17 -8.84
CA GLY A 64 4.43 -9.76 -7.99
C GLY A 64 4.93 -10.84 -7.04
N ASP A 65 6.13 -10.69 -6.47
CA ASP A 65 6.76 -11.73 -5.65
C ASP A 65 6.71 -11.39 -4.16
N LEU A 66 5.68 -11.90 -3.48
CA LEU A 66 5.49 -11.77 -2.04
C LEU A 66 6.51 -12.54 -1.19
N THR A 67 7.34 -13.39 -1.81
CA THR A 67 8.33 -14.22 -1.12
C THR A 67 9.72 -13.59 -1.13
N SER A 68 9.95 -12.60 -1.99
CA SER A 68 11.24 -11.93 -2.10
C SER A 68 11.53 -11.11 -0.85
N THR A 69 12.66 -11.40 -0.21
CA THR A 69 13.22 -10.56 0.87
C THR A 69 14.13 -9.46 0.33
N VAL A 70 14.33 -9.41 -0.99
CA VAL A 70 15.20 -8.44 -1.65
C VAL A 70 14.41 -7.17 -1.91
N SER A 71 14.74 -6.10 -1.20
CA SER A 71 14.15 -4.79 -1.46
C SER A 71 14.71 -4.21 -2.75
N THR A 72 13.90 -4.24 -3.81
CA THR A 72 14.17 -3.54 -5.07
C THR A 72 13.65 -2.09 -5.01
N ARG A 73 14.09 -1.25 -5.95
CA ARG A 73 13.45 0.06 -6.14
C ARG A 73 12.01 -0.20 -6.62
N PRO A 74 10.98 0.41 -5.99
CA PRO A 74 9.61 0.21 -6.41
C PRO A 74 9.37 0.84 -7.78
N LEU A 75 8.40 0.35 -8.53
CA LEU A 75 7.94 0.98 -9.76
C LEU A 75 7.28 2.33 -9.46
N HIS A 76 6.40 2.36 -8.46
CA HIS A 76 5.76 3.57 -7.97
C HIS A 76 5.81 3.65 -6.44
N SER A 77 5.93 4.86 -5.91
CA SER A 77 5.92 5.12 -4.47
C SER A 77 5.19 6.43 -4.19
N PHE A 78 4.20 6.37 -3.31
CA PHE A 78 3.35 7.51 -2.95
C PHE A 78 3.27 7.65 -1.43
N SER A 79 3.38 8.88 -0.95
CA SER A 79 3.16 9.19 0.46
C SER A 79 1.72 9.70 0.64
N LEU A 80 0.93 8.95 1.39
CA LEU A 80 -0.50 9.21 1.61
C LEU A 80 -0.70 9.85 2.98
N ASP A 81 -1.22 11.08 3.01
CA ASP A 81 -1.56 11.78 4.24
C ASP A 81 -2.93 11.33 4.76
N THR A 82 -2.94 10.50 5.80
CA THR A 82 -4.17 9.94 6.37
C THR A 82 -4.85 10.87 7.37
N SER A 83 -4.24 12.00 7.72
CA SER A 83 -4.73 12.89 8.79
C SER A 83 -6.09 13.53 8.49
N ASN A 84 -6.38 13.78 7.21
CA ASN A 84 -7.60 14.47 6.76
C ASN A 84 -8.55 13.56 5.96
N SER A 85 -8.17 12.30 5.70
CA SER A 85 -8.95 11.41 4.84
C SER A 85 -9.97 10.59 5.65
N LYS A 86 -11.21 11.08 5.69
CA LYS A 86 -12.33 10.39 6.37
C LYS A 86 -12.66 9.04 5.72
N GLU A 87 -12.48 8.94 4.41
CA GLU A 87 -12.86 7.77 3.60
C GLU A 87 -11.67 6.96 3.09
N MET A 88 -10.43 7.33 3.46
CA MET A 88 -9.19 6.73 2.94
C MET A 88 -9.18 6.59 1.41
N GLN A 89 -9.51 7.69 0.76
CA GLN A 89 -9.36 7.85 -0.69
C GLN A 89 -8.29 8.89 -0.96
N PHE A 90 -7.44 8.62 -1.95
CA PHE A 90 -6.28 9.45 -2.25
C PHE A 90 -6.13 9.62 -3.75
N ASP A 91 -6.02 10.87 -4.20
CA ASP A 91 -5.60 11.18 -5.56
C ASP A 91 -4.08 11.05 -5.64
N LEU A 92 -3.62 10.15 -6.51
CA LEU A 92 -2.19 9.96 -6.76
C LEU A 92 -1.67 11.12 -7.63
N PRO A 93 -0.40 11.52 -7.44
CA PRO A 93 0.19 12.64 -8.17
C PRO A 93 0.32 12.37 -9.68
N GLU A 94 0.33 11.11 -10.08
CA GLU A 94 0.42 10.66 -11.47
C GLU A 94 -0.66 9.64 -11.84
N LYS A 95 -0.88 9.48 -13.14
CA LYS A 95 -1.72 8.42 -13.69
C LYS A 95 -0.91 7.13 -13.75
N LEU A 96 -1.43 6.07 -13.15
CA LEU A 96 -0.94 4.70 -13.27
C LEU A 96 -1.47 4.05 -14.55
N ASP A 97 -0.63 3.19 -15.13
CA ASP A 97 -1.04 2.24 -16.15
C ASP A 97 -1.71 1.03 -15.47
N LEU A 98 -3.01 0.85 -15.70
CA LEU A 98 -3.84 -0.17 -15.04
C LEU A 98 -3.98 -1.43 -15.91
N ASP A 99 -2.92 -1.78 -16.64
CA ASP A 99 -2.85 -2.94 -17.52
C ASP A 99 -1.64 -3.84 -17.16
N ILE A 100 -1.41 -4.90 -17.94
CA ILE A 100 -0.24 -5.76 -17.86
C ILE A 100 0.80 -5.27 -18.87
N SER A 101 1.75 -4.46 -18.42
CA SER A 101 2.84 -3.93 -19.24
C SER A 101 4.08 -3.66 -18.39
N ASP A 102 5.17 -3.20 -19.00
CA ASP A 102 6.39 -2.78 -18.29
C ASP A 102 6.14 -1.62 -17.30
N SER A 103 5.16 -0.76 -17.59
CA SER A 103 4.68 0.31 -16.70
C SER A 103 3.40 -0.04 -15.94
N GLY A 104 2.71 -1.09 -16.36
CA GLY A 104 1.40 -1.50 -15.85
C GLY A 104 1.49 -2.13 -14.48
N ILE A 105 0.54 -1.82 -13.60
CA ILE A 105 0.59 -2.27 -12.19
C ILE A 105 -0.08 -3.63 -11.94
N LEU A 106 -0.81 -4.20 -12.92
CA LEU A 106 -1.49 -5.48 -12.73
C LEU A 106 -0.49 -6.62 -12.53
N GLY A 107 -0.80 -7.51 -11.58
CA GLY A 107 0.06 -8.63 -11.19
C GLY A 107 1.27 -8.24 -10.35
N ARG A 108 1.44 -6.96 -9.98
CA ARG A 108 2.55 -6.50 -9.16
C ARG A 108 2.22 -6.49 -7.68
N GLN A 109 3.24 -6.62 -6.85
CA GLN A 109 3.09 -6.51 -5.41
C GLN A 109 2.80 -5.06 -5.04
N VAL A 110 1.82 -4.88 -4.18
CA VAL A 110 1.55 -3.64 -3.45
C VAL A 110 1.92 -3.83 -1.99
N THR A 111 2.57 -2.83 -1.41
CA THR A 111 2.96 -2.82 0.00
C THR A 111 2.63 -1.48 0.62
N LEU A 112 2.07 -1.51 1.83
CA LEU A 112 1.76 -0.33 2.62
C LEU A 112 2.63 -0.33 3.86
N ILE A 113 3.32 0.78 4.07
CA ILE A 113 4.30 0.95 5.14
C ILE A 113 3.96 2.23 5.91
N SER A 114 4.08 2.22 7.23
CA SER A 114 4.05 3.45 8.02
C SER A 114 5.11 3.40 9.10
N ARG A 115 5.93 4.46 9.19
CA ARG A 115 7.04 4.57 10.16
C ARG A 115 7.91 3.30 10.23
N ASN A 116 8.24 2.74 9.07
CA ASN A 116 9.00 1.50 8.90
C ASN A 116 8.30 0.20 9.37
N ALA A 117 7.02 0.25 9.72
CA ALA A 117 6.21 -0.93 9.98
C ALA A 117 5.36 -1.29 8.75
N MET A 118 5.38 -2.55 8.35
CA MET A 118 4.50 -3.05 7.28
C MET A 118 3.06 -3.12 7.80
N LEU A 119 2.16 -2.41 7.11
CA LEU A 119 0.73 -2.39 7.38
C LEU A 119 -0.03 -3.44 6.59
N GLY A 120 0.52 -3.86 5.46
CA GLY A 120 -0.06 -4.89 4.61
C GLY A 120 0.69 -5.03 3.29
N THR A 121 0.49 -6.17 2.65
CA THR A 121 0.95 -6.43 1.29
C THR A 121 -0.04 -7.31 0.55
N GLY A 122 -0.04 -7.21 -0.77
CA GLY A 122 -0.88 -8.03 -1.64
C GLY A 122 -0.42 -7.91 -3.09
N VAL A 123 -1.16 -8.52 -4.00
CA VAL A 123 -0.93 -8.41 -5.44
C VAL A 123 -2.08 -7.63 -6.06
N VAL A 124 -1.78 -6.70 -6.97
CA VAL A 124 -2.80 -5.95 -7.71
C VAL A 124 -3.47 -6.90 -8.70
N GLY A 125 -4.75 -7.19 -8.46
CA GLY A 125 -5.60 -7.95 -9.36
C GLY A 125 -6.41 -7.05 -10.30
N TYR A 126 -7.02 -7.68 -11.31
CA TYR A 126 -8.08 -7.06 -12.09
C TYR A 126 -9.40 -7.08 -11.28
N ASN A 127 -10.18 -6.00 -11.36
CA ASN A 127 -11.47 -5.84 -10.68
C ASN A 127 -12.61 -5.76 -11.70
#